data_AF-A0A2K5PUH3-F1
#
_entry.id   AF-A0A2K5PUH3-F1
#
_cell.length_a   1.000
_cell.length_b   1.000
_cell.length_c   1.000
_cell.angle_alpha   90.00
_cell.angle_beta   90.00
_cell.angle_gamma   90.00
#
_symmetry.space_group_name_H-M   'P 1'
#
loop_
_entity.id
_entity.type
_entity.pdbx_description
1 polymer ?
#
loop_
_entity_poly.entity_id
_entity_poly.type
_entity_poly.pdbx_seq_one_letter_code
_entity_poly.pdbx_strand_id
1 'polypeptide(L)'
;MLGLLVALLALGLAVFALLDGWYLLRLPCAVLRARLLQPRVRDLLAEQRFAGRVLPSDLDLLLHMNNARYLREADFARVAHLTRCGVLGALRGLRAHTVLAASCARYRRALRLLEPFEVRTRLLGWDGRAFYLEARFVSLRDGFVCALLRFRQHLLGTSPERVVQQLCQRRVESPELPADLQHWISYNEASSQLLRMESGLSDVTKDQ
;
A
#
# COMPACT_ATOMS: atom_id res chain seq x y z
N MET A 1 41.07 -14.98 6.68
CA MET A 1 39.84 -15.05 7.51
C MET A 1 39.40 -13.66 8.00
N LEU A 2 40.20 -12.94 8.79
CA LEU A 2 39.81 -11.63 9.34
C LEU A 2 39.54 -10.55 8.27
N GLY A 3 40.41 -10.41 7.26
CA GLY A 3 40.22 -9.42 6.19
C GLY A 3 38.95 -9.64 5.37
N LEU A 4 38.58 -10.90 5.11
CA LEU A 4 37.33 -11.24 4.43
C LEU A 4 36.12 -10.88 5.30
N LEU A 5 36.18 -11.18 6.60
CA LEU A 5 35.10 -10.83 7.54
C LEU A 5 34.90 -9.30 7.61
N VAL A 6 35.98 -8.53 7.70
CA VAL A 6 35.91 -7.05 7.73
C VAL A 6 35.30 -6.52 6.43
N ALA A 7 35.71 -7.04 5.26
CA ALA A 7 35.14 -6.63 3.98
C ALA A 7 33.64 -6.94 3.89
N LEU A 8 33.20 -8.11 4.37
CA LEU A 8 31.78 -8.49 4.39
C LEU A 8 30.96 -7.61 5.34
N LEU A 9 31.49 -7.28 6.52
CA LEU A 9 30.83 -6.38 7.47
C LEU A 9 30.72 -4.95 6.92
N ALA A 10 31.79 -4.45 6.30
CA ALA A 10 31.80 -3.13 5.66
C ALA A 10 30.80 -3.06 4.51
N LEU A 11 30.73 -4.11 3.68
CA LEU A 11 29.73 -4.23 2.62
C LEU A 11 28.31 -4.27 3.19
N GLY A 12 28.08 -5.07 4.24
CA GLY A 12 26.78 -5.16 4.91
C GLY A 12 26.33 -3.81 5.49
N LEU A 13 27.24 -3.08 6.13
CA LEU A 13 26.99 -1.73 6.63
C LEU A 13 26.70 -0.74 5.50
N ALA A 14 27.48 -0.78 4.42
CA ALA A 14 27.28 0.08 3.24
C ALA A 14 25.92 -0.19 2.58
N VAL A 15 25.54 -1.47 2.41
CA VAL A 15 24.21 -1.84 1.93
C VAL A 15 23.12 -1.29 2.84
N PHE A 16 23.28 -1.40 4.17
CA PHE A 16 22.29 -0.92 5.12
C PHE A 16 22.20 0.62 5.20
N ALA A 17 23.31 1.32 5.00
CA ALA A 17 23.37 2.78 5.06
C ALA A 17 22.93 3.44 3.74
N LEU A 18 23.24 2.82 2.60
CA LEU A 18 22.98 3.36 1.26
C LEU A 18 21.66 2.87 0.67
N LEU A 19 21.20 1.68 1.06
CA LEU A 19 19.93 1.12 0.64
C LEU A 19 18.98 1.03 1.84
N ASP A 20 17.69 1.10 1.56
CA ASP A 20 16.67 0.89 2.58
C ASP A 20 16.57 -0.61 2.92
N GLY A 21 17.58 -1.14 3.61
CA GLY A 21 17.74 -2.56 3.89
C GLY A 21 16.53 -3.16 4.60
N TRP A 22 15.91 -2.40 5.51
CA TRP A 22 14.67 -2.82 6.18
C TRP A 22 13.51 -2.98 5.21
N TYR A 23 13.32 -2.04 4.28
CA TYR A 23 12.27 -2.15 3.27
C TYR A 23 12.52 -3.34 2.33
N LEU A 24 13.75 -3.47 1.83
CA LEU A 24 14.16 -4.53 0.90
C LEU A 24 14.05 -5.93 1.52
N LEU A 25 14.20 -6.04 2.84
CA LEU A 25 13.98 -7.30 3.57
C LEU A 25 12.50 -7.54 3.85
N ARG A 26 11.79 -6.55 4.39
CA ARG A 26 10.41 -6.73 4.89
C ARG A 26 9.40 -6.94 3.76
N LEU A 27 9.57 -6.31 2.60
CA LEU A 27 8.62 -6.44 1.50
C LEU A 27 8.56 -7.88 0.95
N PRO A 28 9.67 -8.55 0.57
CA PRO A 28 9.65 -9.96 0.20
C PRO A 28 9.16 -10.85 1.34
N CYS A 29 9.56 -10.61 2.60
CA CYS A 29 9.06 -11.37 3.74
C CYS A 29 7.54 -11.26 3.90
N ALA A 30 6.96 -10.08 3.72
CA ALA A 30 5.51 -9.88 3.76
C ALA A 30 4.81 -10.68 2.66
N VAL A 31 5.35 -10.67 1.43
CA VAL A 31 4.83 -11.45 0.30
C VAL A 31 4.95 -12.96 0.56
N LEU A 32 6.11 -13.44 1.01
CA LEU A 32 6.34 -14.86 1.29
C LEU A 32 5.45 -15.36 2.43
N ARG A 33 5.36 -14.60 3.53
CA ARG A 33 4.43 -14.89 4.63
C ARG A 33 3.00 -14.95 4.15
N ALA A 34 2.56 -13.97 3.36
CA ALA A 34 1.22 -13.92 2.80
C ALA A 34 0.90 -15.10 1.86
N ARG A 35 1.90 -15.61 1.12
CA ARG A 35 1.75 -16.75 0.19
C ARG A 35 1.78 -18.10 0.87
N LEU A 36 2.70 -18.28 1.80
CA LEU A 36 3.08 -19.59 2.33
C LEU A 36 2.42 -19.88 3.68
N LEU A 37 2.19 -18.85 4.50
CA LEU A 37 1.78 -19.03 5.90
C LEU A 37 0.36 -18.53 6.19
N GLN A 38 -0.28 -17.82 5.25
CA GLN A 38 -1.59 -17.23 5.46
C GLN A 38 -2.62 -17.77 4.46
N PRO A 39 -3.88 -17.98 4.88
CA PRO A 39 -4.92 -18.45 3.98
C PRO A 39 -5.25 -17.37 2.95
N ARG A 40 -5.58 -17.82 1.73
CA ARG A 40 -6.10 -16.97 0.67
C ARG A 40 -7.46 -16.41 1.05
N VAL A 41 -7.74 -15.20 0.61
CA VAL A 41 -9.01 -14.50 0.86
C VAL A 41 -9.69 -14.30 -0.49
N ARG A 42 -10.74 -15.07 -0.77
CA ARG A 42 -11.43 -15.03 -2.07
C ARG A 42 -12.31 -13.80 -2.26
N ASP A 43 -12.86 -13.29 -1.16
CA ASP A 43 -13.60 -12.04 -1.18
C ASP A 43 -12.62 -10.87 -1.31
N LEU A 44 -12.67 -10.18 -2.46
CA LEU A 44 -11.80 -9.04 -2.75
C LEU A 44 -12.08 -7.85 -1.83
N LEU A 45 -13.32 -7.72 -1.36
CA LEU A 45 -13.77 -6.61 -0.51
C LEU A 45 -13.64 -6.93 0.98
N ALA A 46 -13.21 -8.15 1.35
CA ALA A 46 -12.99 -8.51 2.73
C ALA A 46 -11.79 -7.74 3.32
N GLU A 47 -11.98 -7.24 4.54
CA GLU A 47 -10.90 -6.62 5.30
C GLU A 47 -9.84 -7.65 5.68
N GLN A 48 -8.57 -7.32 5.45
CA GLN A 48 -7.42 -8.12 5.87
C GLN A 48 -6.60 -7.38 6.91
N ARG A 49 -6.07 -8.11 7.90
CA ARG A 49 -5.29 -7.56 9.01
C ARG A 49 -3.80 -7.86 8.84
N PHE A 50 -2.98 -6.86 9.06
CA PHE A 50 -1.52 -6.96 9.07
C PHE A 50 -1.00 -6.40 10.41
N ALA A 51 -0.49 -7.29 11.26
CA ALA A 51 -0.01 -6.91 12.59
C ALA A 51 1.39 -6.28 12.53
N GLY A 52 1.60 -5.25 13.36
CA GLY A 52 2.85 -4.54 13.51
C GLY A 52 3.08 -4.08 14.94
N ARG A 53 4.28 -3.54 15.19
CA ARG A 53 4.66 -2.91 16.44
C ARG A 53 5.59 -1.76 16.11
N VAL A 54 5.41 -0.62 16.78
CA VAL A 54 6.29 0.55 16.57
C VAL A 54 7.69 0.22 17.10
N LEU A 55 8.68 0.28 16.22
CA LEU A 55 10.09 0.02 16.54
C LEU A 55 10.84 1.34 16.76
N PRO A 56 12.04 1.32 17.38
CA PRO A 56 12.86 2.52 17.54
C PRO A 56 13.13 3.25 16.22
N SER A 57 13.31 2.52 15.12
CA SER A 57 13.53 3.07 13.77
C SER A 57 12.31 3.77 13.16
N ASP A 58 11.15 3.61 13.79
CA ASP A 58 9.88 4.17 13.31
C ASP A 58 9.56 5.52 13.94
N LEU A 59 10.32 5.93 14.96
CA LEU A 59 10.08 7.18 15.68
C LEU A 59 10.66 8.38 14.93
N ASP A 60 10.02 9.53 15.11
CA ASP A 60 10.62 10.84 14.84
C ASP A 60 11.18 11.47 16.13
N LEU A 61 11.65 12.72 16.02
CA LEU A 61 12.24 13.49 17.12
C LEU A 61 11.25 13.76 18.27
N LEU A 62 9.95 13.66 18.01
CA LEU A 62 8.90 13.83 19.02
C LEU A 62 8.49 12.50 19.67
N LEU A 63 9.26 11.43 19.42
CA LEU A 63 9.12 10.10 20.03
C LEU A 63 7.76 9.43 19.74
N HIS A 64 7.12 9.82 18.65
CA HIS A 64 5.97 9.13 18.10
C HIS A 64 6.28 8.53 16.74
N MET A 65 5.47 7.56 16.32
CA MET A 65 5.62 6.96 15.00
C MET A 65 5.57 8.04 13.93
N ASN A 66 6.65 8.15 13.15
CA ASN A 66 6.80 9.11 12.09
C ASN A 66 5.69 8.92 11.05
N ASN A 67 5.10 10.02 10.57
CA ASN A 67 4.01 10.00 9.59
C ASN A 67 4.34 9.18 8.33
N ALA A 68 5.57 9.26 7.80
CA ALA A 68 6.00 8.49 6.64
C ALA A 68 6.05 6.97 6.92
N ARG A 69 6.21 6.56 8.18
CA ARG A 69 6.18 5.14 8.56
C ARG A 69 4.77 4.56 8.44
N TYR A 70 3.71 5.34 8.60
CA TYR A 70 2.35 4.86 8.34
C TYR A 70 2.17 4.47 6.87
N LEU A 71 2.63 5.30 5.93
CA LEU A 71 2.57 4.96 4.50
C LEU A 71 3.36 3.68 4.20
N ARG A 72 4.55 3.55 4.79
CA ARG A 72 5.40 2.36 4.61
C ARG A 72 4.77 1.09 5.16
N GLU A 73 4.22 1.12 6.37
CA GLU A 73 3.53 -0.04 6.96
C GLU A 73 2.27 -0.39 6.15
N ALA A 74 1.56 0.62 5.64
CA ALA A 74 0.43 0.40 4.76
C ALA A 74 0.83 -0.25 3.43
N ASP A 75 2.02 0.04 2.89
CA ASP A 75 2.54 -0.64 1.70
C ASP A 75 2.79 -2.13 1.94
N PHE A 76 3.38 -2.50 3.09
CA PHE A 76 3.54 -3.91 3.46
C PHE A 76 2.19 -4.62 3.65
N ALA A 77 1.24 -3.97 4.32
CA ALA A 77 -0.11 -4.50 4.48
C ALA A 77 -0.82 -4.65 3.13
N ARG A 78 -0.65 -3.68 2.22
CA ARG A 78 -1.24 -3.67 0.88
C ARG A 78 -0.66 -4.77 -0.01
N VAL A 79 0.65 -4.96 -0.04
CA VAL A 79 1.24 -6.06 -0.83
C VAL A 79 0.82 -7.43 -0.30
N ALA A 80 0.71 -7.58 1.02
CA ALA A 80 0.18 -8.80 1.64
C ALA A 80 -1.29 -9.01 1.27
N HIS A 81 -2.11 -7.95 1.32
CA HIS A 81 -3.51 -7.98 0.91
C HIS A 81 -3.67 -8.44 -0.55
N LEU A 82 -2.99 -7.76 -1.49
CA LEU A 82 -3.01 -8.08 -2.93
C LEU A 82 -2.48 -9.49 -3.22
N THR A 83 -1.55 -9.98 -2.41
CA THR A 83 -1.05 -11.35 -2.51
C THR A 83 -2.09 -12.37 -2.10
N ARG A 84 -2.75 -12.17 -0.96
CA ARG A 84 -3.73 -13.12 -0.40
C ARG A 84 -5.04 -13.17 -1.16
N CYS A 85 -5.45 -12.05 -1.76
CA CYS A 85 -6.63 -12.01 -2.63
C CYS A 85 -6.33 -12.36 -4.09
N GLY A 86 -5.09 -12.72 -4.41
CA GLY A 86 -4.70 -13.20 -5.75
C GLY A 86 -4.44 -12.11 -6.77
N VAL A 87 -4.76 -10.84 -6.50
CA VAL A 87 -4.51 -9.69 -7.40
C VAL A 87 -3.06 -9.62 -7.85
N LEU A 88 -2.09 -9.82 -6.94
CA LEU A 88 -0.67 -9.80 -7.31
C LEU A 88 -0.31 -10.93 -8.29
N GLY A 89 -0.95 -12.09 -8.18
CA GLY A 89 -0.79 -13.19 -9.14
C GLY A 89 -1.45 -12.89 -10.48
N ALA A 90 -2.64 -12.31 -10.45
CA ALA A 90 -3.38 -11.94 -11.65
C ALA A 90 -2.64 -10.90 -12.49
N LEU A 91 -2.10 -9.86 -11.85
CA LEU A 91 -1.28 -8.83 -12.49
C LEU A 91 -0.05 -9.42 -13.19
N ARG A 92 0.66 -10.35 -12.53
CA ARG A 92 1.81 -11.05 -13.15
C ARG A 92 1.40 -11.85 -14.38
N GLY A 93 0.29 -12.59 -14.31
CA GLY A 93 -0.25 -13.34 -15.46
C GLY A 93 -0.61 -12.44 -16.64
N LEU A 94 -1.09 -11.23 -16.34
CA LEU A 94 -1.44 -10.20 -17.33
C LEU A 94 -0.24 -9.34 -17.77
N ARG A 95 0.98 -9.59 -17.27
CA ARG A 95 2.16 -8.72 -17.46
C ARG A 95 1.90 -7.25 -17.10
N ALA A 96 1.00 -7.05 -16.14
CA ALA A 96 0.57 -5.75 -15.65
C ALA A 96 1.21 -5.44 -14.30
N HIS A 97 1.22 -4.17 -13.93
CA HIS A 97 1.68 -3.70 -12.63
C HIS A 97 0.81 -2.56 -12.12
N THR A 98 0.91 -2.26 -10.84
CA THR A 98 0.16 -1.15 -10.22
C THR A 98 1.10 -0.05 -9.79
N VAL A 99 0.70 1.20 -10.00
CA VAL A 99 1.39 2.38 -9.48
C VAL A 99 0.47 3.15 -8.55
N LEU A 100 1.02 3.72 -7.48
CA LEU A 100 0.26 4.54 -6.56
C LEU A 100 0.13 5.95 -7.17
N ALA A 101 -1.08 6.30 -7.63
CA ALA A 101 -1.35 7.56 -8.30
C ALA A 101 -1.68 8.69 -7.30
N ALA A 102 -2.35 8.36 -6.20
CA ALA A 102 -2.64 9.30 -5.14
C ALA A 102 -2.76 8.57 -3.80
N SER A 103 -2.42 9.28 -2.72
CA SER A 103 -2.73 8.84 -1.36
C SER A 103 -3.10 10.03 -0.48
N CYS A 104 -3.93 9.79 0.52
CA CYS A 104 -4.15 10.76 1.60
C CYS A 104 -4.11 10.04 2.94
N ALA A 105 -3.67 10.76 3.97
CA ALA A 105 -3.55 10.26 5.32
C ALA A 105 -4.23 11.22 6.29
N ARG A 106 -5.09 10.67 7.15
CA ARG A 106 -5.70 11.37 8.27
C ARG A 106 -5.19 10.76 9.56
N TYR A 107 -4.42 11.54 10.32
CA TYR A 107 -3.89 11.13 11.61
C TYR A 107 -4.85 11.60 12.71
N ARG A 108 -5.18 10.69 13.64
CA ARG A 108 -6.08 10.95 14.77
C ARG A 108 -5.34 10.87 16.10
N ARG A 109 -4.48 9.86 16.25
CA ARG A 109 -3.65 9.66 17.45
C ARG A 109 -2.33 9.00 17.06
N ALA A 110 -1.24 9.48 17.65
CA ALA A 110 0.07 8.93 17.39
C ALA A 110 0.25 7.59 18.13
N LEU A 111 0.80 6.59 17.43
CA LEU A 111 1.28 5.35 18.04
C LEU A 111 2.66 5.59 18.69
N ARG A 112 2.87 5.02 19.88
CA ARG A 112 4.11 5.19 20.66
C ARG A 112 5.05 4.01 20.53
N LEU A 113 6.30 4.20 20.97
CA LEU A 113 7.32 3.14 21.00
C LEU A 113 6.78 1.82 21.59
N LEU A 114 7.04 0.72 20.90
CA LEU A 114 6.61 -0.65 21.23
C LEU A 114 5.09 -0.85 21.32
N GLU A 115 4.28 0.12 20.91
CA GLU A 115 2.83 -0.04 20.82
C GLU A 115 2.47 -1.04 19.73
N PRO A 116 1.71 -2.10 20.06
CA PRO A 116 1.22 -3.04 19.06
C PRO A 116 0.03 -2.42 18.31
N PHE A 117 -0.01 -2.63 17.00
CA PHE A 117 -1.08 -2.14 16.14
C PHE A 117 -1.40 -3.14 15.04
N GLU A 118 -2.56 -2.97 14.41
CA GLU A 118 -2.93 -3.64 13.17
C GLU A 118 -3.18 -2.62 12.07
N VAL A 119 -2.70 -2.91 10.87
CA VAL A 119 -3.16 -2.26 9.66
C VAL A 119 -4.28 -3.10 9.06
N ARG A 120 -5.49 -2.56 9.06
CA ARG A 120 -6.67 -3.18 8.46
C ARG A 120 -6.87 -2.63 7.06
N THR A 121 -6.61 -3.46 6.06
CA THR A 121 -6.62 -3.08 4.65
C THR A 121 -7.83 -3.67 3.95
N ARG A 122 -8.52 -2.86 3.15
CA ARG A 122 -9.69 -3.27 2.38
C ARG A 122 -9.69 -2.59 1.00
N LEU A 123 -10.09 -3.34 -0.02
CA LEU A 123 -10.49 -2.77 -1.32
C LEU A 123 -11.91 -2.18 -1.19
N LEU A 124 -12.04 -0.88 -1.45
CA LEU A 124 -13.32 -0.17 -1.39
C LEU A 124 -14.10 -0.30 -2.71
N GLY A 125 -13.40 -0.40 -3.84
CA GLY A 125 -13.98 -0.54 -5.17
C GLY A 125 -12.96 -0.17 -6.24
N TRP A 126 -13.42 -0.02 -7.47
CA TRP A 126 -12.60 0.35 -8.62
C TRP A 126 -13.37 1.17 -9.66
N ASP A 127 -12.61 1.91 -10.46
CA ASP A 127 -13.08 2.51 -11.71
C ASP A 127 -12.37 1.87 -12.91
N GLY A 128 -12.50 2.45 -14.10
CA GLY A 128 -11.88 1.92 -15.32
C GLY A 128 -10.34 1.92 -15.33
N ARG A 129 -9.67 2.58 -14.38
CA ARG A 129 -8.21 2.73 -14.35
C ARG A 129 -7.56 2.35 -13.01
N ALA A 130 -8.30 2.39 -11.90
CA ALA A 130 -7.73 2.33 -10.57
C ALA A 130 -8.50 1.45 -9.58
N PHE A 131 -7.77 0.77 -8.70
CA PHE A 131 -8.30 0.25 -7.44
C PHE A 131 -8.25 1.34 -6.36
N TYR A 132 -9.31 1.41 -5.55
CA TYR A 132 -9.39 2.28 -4.37
C TYR A 132 -9.28 1.44 -3.10
N LEU A 133 -8.22 1.66 -2.32
CA LEU A 133 -7.98 0.91 -1.09
C LEU A 133 -7.95 1.84 0.12
N GLU A 134 -8.28 1.26 1.25
CA GLU A 134 -8.19 1.90 2.56
C GLU A 134 -7.26 1.10 3.47
N ALA A 135 -6.51 1.80 4.32
CA ALA A 135 -5.76 1.22 5.41
C ALA A 135 -6.06 1.95 6.72
N ARG A 136 -6.61 1.23 7.71
CA ARG A 136 -6.87 1.73 9.05
C ARG A 136 -5.81 1.22 10.01
N PHE A 137 -5.12 2.14 10.69
CA PHE A 137 -4.20 1.81 11.76
C PHE A 137 -4.98 1.74 13.06
N VAL A 138 -5.09 0.55 13.64
CA VAL A 138 -5.84 0.30 14.87
C VAL A 138 -4.87 -0.07 15.98
N SER A 139 -4.87 0.67 17.08
CA SER A 139 -4.10 0.30 18.26
C SER A 139 -4.67 -0.97 18.87
N LEU A 140 -3.81 -1.95 19.16
CA LEU A 140 -4.22 -3.18 19.85
C LEU A 140 -4.35 -3.00 21.37
N ARG A 141 -4.02 -1.81 21.91
CA ARG A 141 -4.20 -1.52 23.33
C ARG A 141 -5.65 -1.22 23.69
N ASP A 142 -6.35 -0.49 22.82
CA ASP A 142 -7.70 0.02 23.10
C ASP A 142 -8.65 -0.02 21.89
N GLY A 143 -8.20 -0.52 20.73
CA GLY A 143 -9.01 -0.61 19.52
C GLY A 143 -9.22 0.72 18.78
N PHE A 144 -8.55 1.79 19.19
CA PHE A 144 -8.73 3.10 18.56
C PHE A 144 -8.11 3.14 17.15
N VAL A 145 -8.83 3.72 16.18
CA VAL A 145 -8.29 4.00 14.84
C VAL A 145 -7.38 5.22 14.91
N CYS A 146 -6.07 4.99 15.00
CA CYS A 146 -5.02 5.99 15.11
C CYS A 146 -4.79 6.78 13.81
N ALA A 147 -4.92 6.12 12.65
CA ALA A 147 -4.81 6.76 11.35
C ALA A 147 -5.67 6.07 10.29
N LEU A 148 -6.08 6.84 9.29
CA LEU A 148 -6.82 6.39 8.12
C LEU A 148 -6.08 6.82 6.87
N LEU A 149 -5.69 5.87 6.02
CA LEU A 149 -5.04 6.13 4.75
C LEU A 149 -5.93 5.65 3.60
N ARG A 150 -5.99 6.43 2.52
CA ARG A 150 -6.63 6.05 1.24
C ARG A 150 -5.61 6.03 0.13
N PHE A 151 -5.81 5.13 -0.81
CA PHE A 151 -4.93 4.91 -1.95
C PHE A 151 -5.73 4.80 -3.24
N ARG A 152 -5.25 5.49 -4.28
CA ARG A 152 -5.67 5.31 -5.67
C ARG A 152 -4.55 4.60 -6.39
N GLN A 153 -4.72 3.32 -6.68
CA GLN A 153 -3.73 2.48 -7.36
C GLN A 153 -4.11 2.31 -8.83
N HIS A 154 -3.40 2.98 -9.73
CA HIS A 154 -3.59 2.81 -11.18
C HIS A 154 -3.01 1.48 -11.64
N LEU A 155 -3.67 0.88 -12.61
CA LEU A 155 -3.25 -0.36 -13.25
C LEU A 155 -2.67 -0.03 -14.62
N LEU A 156 -1.45 -0.50 -14.87
CA LEU A 156 -0.73 -0.30 -16.12
C LEU A 156 -0.64 -1.63 -16.87
N GLY A 157 -0.99 -1.61 -18.16
CA GLY A 157 -1.10 -2.80 -19.01
C GLY A 157 -2.40 -3.62 -18.81
N THR A 158 -3.32 -3.17 -17.95
CA THR A 158 -4.62 -3.80 -17.74
C THR A 158 -5.62 -2.84 -17.08
N SER A 159 -6.88 -3.27 -16.89
CA SER A 159 -7.88 -2.53 -16.11
C SER A 159 -8.28 -3.29 -14.84
N PRO A 160 -8.80 -2.61 -13.80
CA PRO A 160 -9.34 -3.26 -12.62
C PRO A 160 -10.40 -4.32 -12.93
N GLU A 161 -11.31 -4.05 -13.87
CA GLU A 161 -12.36 -4.98 -14.27
C GLU A 161 -11.80 -6.28 -14.81
N ARG A 162 -10.75 -6.21 -15.64
CA ARG A 162 -10.10 -7.40 -16.21
C ARG A 162 -9.41 -8.24 -15.14
N VAL A 163 -8.77 -7.60 -14.17
CA VAL A 163 -8.15 -8.28 -13.02
C VAL A 163 -9.21 -8.97 -12.17
N VAL A 164 -10.29 -8.28 -11.84
CA VAL A 164 -11.40 -8.83 -11.05
C VAL A 164 -12.08 -9.97 -11.80
N GLN A 165 -12.34 -9.81 -13.09
CA GLN A 165 -12.95 -10.86 -13.92
C GLN A 165 -12.09 -12.11 -13.96
N GLN A 166 -10.76 -11.97 -14.06
CA GLN A 166 -9.85 -13.11 -14.03
C GLN A 166 -9.87 -13.83 -12.66
N LEU A 167 -9.98 -13.09 -11.56
CA LEU A 167 -10.00 -13.66 -10.21
C LEU A 167 -11.34 -14.33 -9.88
N CYS A 168 -12.45 -13.70 -10.26
CA CYS A 168 -13.79 -14.18 -9.96
C CYS A 168 -14.36 -15.12 -11.03
N GLN A 169 -13.69 -15.25 -12.18
CA GLN A 169 -14.15 -16.01 -13.35
C GLN A 169 -15.53 -15.56 -13.89
N ARG A 170 -15.92 -14.32 -13.56
CA ARG A 170 -17.18 -13.69 -13.98
C ARG A 170 -17.02 -12.18 -13.97
N ARG A 171 -17.88 -11.48 -14.69
CA ARG A 171 -17.98 -10.02 -14.56
C ARG A 171 -18.52 -9.68 -13.18
N VAL A 172 -17.84 -8.78 -12.47
CA VAL A 172 -18.27 -8.24 -11.17
C VAL A 172 -18.25 -6.73 -11.29
N GLU A 173 -19.34 -6.09 -10.90
CA GLU A 173 -19.43 -4.64 -10.85
C GLU A 173 -18.71 -4.11 -9.62
N SER A 174 -18.11 -2.93 -9.74
CA SER A 174 -17.56 -2.27 -8.56
C SER A 174 -18.71 -1.93 -7.60
N PRO A 175 -18.53 -2.14 -6.28
CA PRO A 175 -19.47 -1.59 -5.31
C PRO A 175 -19.54 -0.06 -5.42
N GLU A 176 -20.64 0.50 -4.91
CA GLU A 176 -20.77 1.94 -4.77
C GLU A 176 -19.70 2.48 -3.81
N LEU A 177 -18.99 3.51 -4.27
CA LEU A 177 -17.91 4.11 -3.51
C LEU A 177 -18.48 5.02 -2.40
N PRO A 178 -17.94 4.99 -1.17
CA PRO A 178 -18.39 5.89 -0.10
C PRO A 178 -18.32 7.37 -0.50
N ALA A 179 -19.28 8.18 -0.04
CA ALA A 179 -19.37 9.59 -0.42
C ALA A 179 -18.09 10.39 -0.12
N ASP A 180 -17.43 10.12 1.00
CA ASP A 180 -16.18 10.79 1.35
C ASP A 180 -14.98 10.33 0.51
N LEU A 181 -15.01 9.11 -0.04
CA LEU A 181 -14.07 8.69 -1.08
C LEU A 181 -14.35 9.41 -2.39
N GLN A 182 -15.62 9.58 -2.79
CA GLN A 182 -15.99 10.32 -4.00
C GLN A 182 -15.50 11.77 -3.94
N HIS A 183 -15.69 12.48 -2.82
CA HIS A 183 -15.13 13.82 -2.64
C HIS A 183 -13.61 13.87 -2.80
N TRP A 184 -12.90 12.86 -2.27
CA TRP A 184 -11.46 12.76 -2.44
C TRP A 184 -11.07 12.51 -3.90
N ILE A 185 -11.81 11.67 -4.64
CA ILE A 185 -11.58 11.46 -6.08
C ILE A 185 -11.77 12.79 -6.83
N SER A 186 -12.87 13.50 -6.60
CA SER A 186 -13.12 14.80 -7.25
C SER A 186 -12.03 15.83 -6.94
N TYR A 187 -11.54 15.87 -5.69
CA TYR A 187 -10.40 16.71 -5.32
C TYR A 187 -9.14 16.39 -6.15
N ASN A 188 -8.79 15.10 -6.30
CA ASN A 188 -7.62 14.70 -7.08
C ASN A 188 -7.80 14.99 -8.58
N GLU A 189 -9.01 14.88 -9.10
CA GLU A 189 -9.31 15.21 -10.50
C GLU A 189 -9.16 16.71 -10.78
N ALA A 190 -9.74 17.55 -9.92
CA ALA A 190 -9.59 19.00 -10.00
C ALA A 190 -8.12 19.42 -9.87
N SER A 191 -7.39 18.86 -8.89
CA SER A 191 -5.95 19.11 -8.73
C SER A 191 -5.15 18.68 -9.96
N SER A 192 -5.46 17.52 -10.54
CA SER A 192 -4.78 17.04 -11.75
C SER A 192 -5.07 17.93 -12.97
N GLN A 193 -6.25 18.52 -13.09
CA GLN A 193 -6.58 19.46 -14.17
C GLN A 193 -5.80 20.77 -14.01
N LEU A 194 -5.75 21.32 -12.79
CA LEU A 194 -4.98 22.52 -12.47
C LEU A 194 -3.50 22.35 -12.81
N LEU A 195 -2.87 21.26 -12.36
CA LEU A 195 -1.46 20.98 -12.63
C LEU A 195 -1.15 20.84 -14.13
N ARG A 196 -2.09 20.30 -14.94
CA ARG A 196 -1.93 20.25 -16.40
C ARG A 196 -1.93 21.64 -17.01
N MET A 197 -2.89 22.48 -16.62
CA MET A 197 -2.98 23.86 -17.09
C MET A 197 -1.72 24.66 -16.72
N GLU A 198 -1.23 24.52 -15.49
CA GLU A 198 0.02 25.16 -15.02
C GLU A 198 1.24 24.72 -15.83
N SER A 199 1.32 23.44 -16.20
CA SER A 199 2.46 22.89 -16.95
C SER A 199 2.50 23.31 -18.43
N GLY A 200 1.45 23.95 -18.96
CA GLY A 200 1.33 24.26 -20.39
C GLY A 200 1.23 23.03 -21.29
N LEU A 201 1.17 21.83 -20.71
CA LEU A 201 0.89 20.58 -21.39
C LEU A 201 -0.61 20.55 -21.68
N SER A 202 -1.01 20.99 -22.88
CA SER A 202 -2.31 20.65 -23.46
C SER A 202 -2.45 19.12 -23.55
N ASP A 203 -3.68 18.60 -23.69
CA ASP A 203 -4.11 17.18 -23.64
C ASP A 203 -3.40 16.21 -24.64
N VAL A 204 -2.07 16.19 -24.65
CA VAL A 204 -1.25 15.25 -25.39
C VAL A 204 -1.10 14.00 -24.53
N THR A 205 -2.10 13.13 -24.69
CA THR A 205 -2.00 11.66 -24.74
C THR A 205 -1.21 10.98 -23.60
N LYS A 206 -1.93 10.55 -22.55
CA LYS A 206 -1.41 9.62 -21.52
C LYS A 206 -1.39 8.14 -21.95
N ASP A 207 -1.66 7.84 -23.22
CA ASP A 207 -1.85 6.46 -23.71
C ASP A 207 -0.68 5.94 -24.57
N GLN A 208 0.57 6.24 -24.17
CA GLN A 208 1.77 5.52 -24.65
C GLN A 208 2.48 4.83 -23.49
#